data_AF-A0A349FA71-F1
#
_entry.id   AF-A0A349FA71-F1
#
_cell.length_a   1.000
_cell.length_b   1.000
_cell.length_c   1.000
_cell.angle_alpha   90.00
_cell.angle_beta   90.00
_cell.angle_gamma   90.00
#
_symmetry.space_group_name_H-M   'P 1'
#
loop_
_entity.id
_entity.type
_entity.pdbx_description
1 polymer ?
#
loop_
_entity_poly.entity_id
_entity_poly.type
_entity_poly.pdbx_seq_one_letter_code
_entity_poly.pdbx_strand_id
1 'polypeptide(L)'
;MKHADAITMLYNGIVQRYQFDLMSMIENQMPQNTRVYLSQKHREHVSHQIEVLSSFAYDLGESDLAVFCLRTAAELGSDGVVPLPIAA
;
A
#
# COMPACT_ATOMS: atom_id res chain seq x y z
N MET A 1 20.29 -1.45 7.40
CA MET A 1 19.60 -2.46 8.25
C MET A 1 18.50 -1.83 9.11
N LYS A 2 18.76 -0.91 10.06
CA LYS A 2 17.65 -0.29 10.84
C LYS A 2 16.62 0.49 10.01
N HIS A 3 17.04 1.12 8.92
CA HIS A 3 16.17 1.90 8.04
C HIS A 3 15.29 0.99 7.19
N ALA A 4 15.88 -0.01 6.53
CA ALA A 4 15.14 -1.07 5.83
C ALA A 4 14.06 -1.73 6.71
N ASP A 5 14.36 -2.09 7.95
CA ASP A 5 13.40 -2.73 8.87
C ASP A 5 12.23 -1.78 9.18
N ALA A 6 12.53 -0.50 9.47
CA ALA A 6 11.51 0.51 9.76
C ALA A 6 10.60 0.78 8.54
N ILE A 7 11.19 0.92 7.34
CA ILE A 7 10.44 1.12 6.10
C ILE A 7 9.57 -0.10 5.81
N THR A 8 10.11 -1.30 5.99
CA THR A 8 9.37 -2.57 5.82
C THR A 8 8.18 -2.64 6.79
N MET A 9 8.37 -2.25 8.05
CA MET A 9 7.29 -2.21 9.03
C MET A 9 6.21 -1.18 8.65
N LEU A 10 6.59 0.00 8.19
CA LEU A 10 5.65 1.04 7.73
C LEU A 10 4.87 0.57 6.50
N TYR A 11 5.56 0.02 5.51
CA TYR A 11 4.95 -0.55 4.30
C TYR A 11 3.94 -1.64 4.68
N ASN A 12 4.33 -2.59 5.52
CA ASN A 12 3.46 -3.68 5.97
C ASN A 12 2.22 -3.15 6.72
N GLY A 13 2.38 -2.12 7.56
CA GLY A 13 1.26 -1.49 8.26
C GLY A 13 0.26 -0.82 7.30
N ILE A 14 0.75 -0.11 6.29
CA ILE A 14 -0.09 0.49 5.24
C ILE A 14 -0.86 -0.59 4.47
N VAL A 15 -0.16 -1.64 4.02
CA VAL A 15 -0.77 -2.74 3.25
C VAL A 15 -1.82 -3.50 4.06
N GLN A 16 -1.49 -3.86 5.30
CA GLN A 16 -2.42 -4.60 6.16
C GLN A 16 -3.67 -3.77 6.48
N ARG A 17 -3.51 -2.46 6.71
CA ARG A 17 -4.66 -1.57 6.91
C ARG A 17 -5.57 -1.53 5.69
N TYR A 18 -4.99 -1.38 4.51
CA TYR A 18 -5.73 -1.38 3.25
C TYR A 18 -6.52 -2.68 3.04
N GLN A 19 -5.86 -3.83 3.24
CA GLN A 19 -6.48 -5.15 3.11
C GLN A 19 -7.63 -5.32 4.13
N PHE A 20 -7.43 -4.90 5.37
CA PHE A 20 -8.47 -4.92 6.40
C PHE A 20 -9.67 -4.07 5.99
N ASP A 21 -9.44 -2.83 5.55
CA ASP A 21 -10.53 -1.92 5.16
C ASP A 21 -11.33 -2.51 3.99
N LEU A 22 -10.68 -3.09 2.97
CA LEU A 22 -11.37 -3.79 1.87
C LEU A 22 -12.21 -4.98 2.35
N MET A 23 -11.64 -5.84 3.20
CA MET A 23 -12.37 -7.00 3.75
C MET A 23 -13.54 -6.57 4.61
N SER A 24 -13.37 -5.53 5.44
CA SER A 24 -14.44 -5.01 6.28
C SER A 24 -15.63 -4.50 5.45
N MET A 25 -15.40 -3.89 4.27
CA MET A 25 -16.49 -3.48 3.37
C MET A 25 -17.28 -4.67 2.84
N ILE A 26 -16.60 -5.80 2.57
CA ILE A 26 -17.21 -7.03 2.10
C ILE A 26 -18.02 -7.68 3.23
N GLU A 27 -17.41 -7.84 4.41
CA GLU A 27 -18.04 -8.47 5.58
C GLU A 27 -19.28 -7.71 6.07
N ASN A 28 -19.25 -6.37 6.02
CA ASN A 28 -20.39 -5.53 6.39
C ASN A 28 -21.48 -5.45 5.30
N GLN A 29 -21.38 -6.26 4.24
CA GLN A 29 -22.36 -6.29 3.13
C GLN A 29 -22.62 -4.89 2.54
N MET A 30 -21.56 -4.08 2.43
CA MET A 30 -21.69 -2.73 1.93
C MET A 30 -22.27 -2.73 0.50
N PRO A 31 -23.22 -1.84 0.18
CA PRO A 31 -23.78 -1.75 -1.16
C PRO A 31 -22.69 -1.63 -2.23
N GLN A 32 -22.86 -2.34 -3.34
CA GLN A 32 -21.85 -2.47 -4.40
C GLN A 32 -21.31 -1.11 -4.87
N ASN A 33 -22.19 -0.15 -5.13
CA ASN A 33 -21.80 1.17 -5.64
C ASN A 33 -20.93 1.93 -4.63
N THR A 34 -21.29 1.87 -3.35
CA THR A 34 -20.53 2.47 -2.25
C THR A 34 -19.16 1.80 -2.10
N ARG A 35 -19.14 0.46 -2.15
CA ARG A 35 -17.90 -0.33 -2.07
C ARG A 35 -16.95 0.02 -3.21
N VAL A 36 -17.44 0.09 -4.45
CA VAL A 36 -16.63 0.46 -5.62
C VAL A 36 -16.03 1.85 -5.44
N TYR A 37 -16.85 2.85 -5.12
CA TYR A 37 -16.37 4.22 -4.92
C TYR A 37 -15.34 4.33 -3.78
N LEU A 38 -15.61 3.73 -2.62
CA LEU A 38 -14.69 3.78 -1.49
C LEU A 38 -13.40 3.02 -1.77
N SER A 39 -13.47 1.84 -2.39
CA SER A 39 -12.27 1.07 -2.75
C SER A 39 -11.37 1.83 -3.72
N GLN A 40 -11.92 2.56 -4.69
CA GLN A 40 -11.15 3.40 -5.60
C GLN A 40 -10.46 4.56 -4.88
N LYS A 41 -11.22 5.30 -4.05
CA LYS A 41 -10.65 6.39 -3.25
C LYS A 41 -9.56 5.91 -2.29
N HIS A 42 -9.78 4.75 -1.68
CA HIS A 42 -8.83 4.17 -0.74
C HIS A 42 -7.56 3.69 -1.45
N ARG A 43 -7.72 3.08 -2.64
CA ARG A 43 -6.61 2.69 -3.51
C ARG A 43 -5.73 3.88 -3.89
N GLU A 44 -6.32 4.98 -4.35
CA GLU A 44 -5.58 6.21 -4.68
C GLU A 44 -4.80 6.77 -3.48
N HIS A 45 -5.41 6.75 -2.30
CA HIS A 45 -4.75 7.19 -1.08
C HIS A 45 -3.55 6.29 -0.72
N VAL A 46 -3.74 4.97 -0.77
CA VAL A 46 -2.71 4.00 -0.38
C VAL A 46 -1.57 3.97 -1.40
N SER A 47 -1.85 4.04 -2.70
CA SER A 47 -0.81 4.13 -3.72
C SER A 47 0.07 5.36 -3.49
N HIS A 48 -0.53 6.50 -3.15
CA HIS A 48 0.22 7.72 -2.84
C HIS A 48 1.06 7.58 -1.56
N GLN A 49 0.54 6.94 -0.50
CA GLN A 49 1.32 6.68 0.71
C GLN A 49 2.54 5.80 0.44
N ILE A 50 2.39 4.76 -0.38
CA ILE A 50 3.50 3.87 -0.77
C ILE A 50 4.51 4.61 -1.66
N GLU A 51 4.06 5.48 -2.55
CA GLU A 51 4.94 6.35 -3.36
C GLU A 51 5.77 7.30 -2.49
N VAL A 52 5.15 7.95 -1.50
CA VAL A 52 5.88 8.78 -0.53
C VAL A 52 6.90 7.96 0.26
N LEU A 53 6.55 6.73 0.65
CA LEU A 53 7.46 5.83 1.33
C LEU A 53 8.65 5.42 0.45
N SER A 54 8.43 5.26 -0.86
CA SER A 54 9.51 5.04 -1.83
C SER A 54 10.52 6.19 -1.82
N SER A 55 10.05 7.44 -1.83
CA SER A 55 10.93 8.61 -1.78
C SER A 55 11.77 8.62 -0.49
N PHE A 56 11.16 8.30 0.66
CA PHE A 56 11.90 8.17 1.92
C PHE A 56 12.93 7.04 1.89
N ALA A 57 12.58 5.89 1.31
CA ALA A 57 13.51 4.77 1.18
C ALA A 57 14.73 5.13 0.32
N TYR A 58 14.51 5.86 -0.78
CA TYR A 58 15.58 6.36 -1.64
C TYR A 58 16.49 7.33 -0.90
N ASP A 59 15.93 8.32 -0.21
CA ASP A 59 16.68 9.33 0.54
C ASP A 59 17.53 8.72 1.68
N LEU A 60 17.08 7.59 2.24
CA LEU A 60 17.79 6.84 3.28
C LEU A 60 18.81 5.84 2.73
N GLY A 61 18.99 5.76 1.42
CA GLY A 61 19.95 4.87 0.75
C GLY A 61 19.46 3.44 0.54
N GLU A 62 18.19 3.14 0.81
CA GLU A 62 17.59 1.81 0.65
C GLU A 62 16.99 1.68 -0.77
N SER A 63 17.85 1.71 -1.79
CA SER A 63 17.45 1.83 -3.20
C SER A 63 16.56 0.68 -3.71
N ASP A 64 16.87 -0.56 -3.35
CA ASP A 64 16.06 -1.72 -3.76
C ASP A 64 14.64 -1.65 -3.17
N LEU A 65 14.53 -1.18 -1.91
CA LEU A 65 13.27 -1.04 -1.21
C LEU A 65 12.45 0.14 -1.78
N ALA A 66 13.12 1.21 -2.20
CA ALA A 66 12.49 2.31 -2.93
C ALA A 66 11.89 1.82 -4.25
N VAL A 67 12.67 1.11 -5.08
CA VAL A 67 12.18 0.54 -6.35
C VAL A 67 10.99 -0.39 -6.11
N PHE A 68 11.05 -1.24 -5.09
CA PHE A 68 9.95 -2.12 -4.70
C PHE A 68 8.68 -1.33 -4.35
N CYS A 69 8.81 -0.30 -3.50
CA CYS A 69 7.67 0.54 -3.10
C CYS A 69 7.09 1.28 -4.30
N LEU A 70 7.93 1.89 -5.14
CA LEU A 70 7.49 2.61 -6.33
C LEU A 70 6.72 1.71 -7.30
N ARG A 71 7.24 0.50 -7.56
CA ARG A 71 6.56 -0.47 -8.44
C ARG A 71 5.21 -0.88 -7.86
N THR A 72 5.18 -1.16 -6.56
CA THR A 72 3.95 -1.55 -5.87
C THR A 72 2.91 -0.42 -5.89
N ALA A 73 3.34 0.83 -5.68
CA ALA A 73 2.45 1.99 -5.78
C ALA A 73 1.85 2.13 -7.19
N ALA A 74 2.66 1.91 -8.24
CA ALA A 74 2.20 1.93 -9.62
C ALA A 74 1.20 0.80 -9.92
N GLU A 75 1.54 -0.45 -9.57
CA GLU A 75 0.67 -1.63 -9.76
C GLU A 75 -0.68 -1.47 -9.01
N LEU A 76 -0.66 -0.92 -7.80
CA LEU A 76 -1.89 -0.63 -7.05
C LEU A 76 -2.67 0.52 -7.71
N GLY A 77 -2.01 1.61 -8.10
CA GLY A 77 -2.64 2.80 -8.63
C GLY A 77 -3.27 2.61 -10.01
N SER A 78 -2.57 1.96 -10.94
CA SER A 78 -3.02 1.76 -12.32
C SER A 78 -3.89 0.52 -12.47
N ASP A 79 -3.40 -0.62 -11.97
CA ASP A 79 -3.96 -1.93 -12.29
C ASP A 79 -4.88 -2.44 -11.17
N GLY A 80 -4.87 -1.79 -10.01
CA GLY A 80 -5.65 -2.19 -8.85
C GLY A 80 -5.17 -3.49 -8.22
N VAL A 81 -3.90 -3.85 -8.44
CA VAL A 81 -3.29 -5.04 -7.83
C VAL A 81 -3.14 -4.80 -6.34
N VAL A 82 -3.82 -5.61 -5.53
CA VAL A 82 -3.74 -5.50 -4.07
C VAL A 82 -2.34 -5.93 -3.62
N PRO A 83 -1.59 -5.06 -2.94
CA PRO A 83 -0.22 -5.36 -2.51
C PRO A 83 -0.20 -6.43 -1.43
N LEU A 84 0.94 -7.12 -1.34
CA LEU A 84 1.23 -8.08 -0.27
C LEU A 84 2.29 -7.51 0.69
N PRO A 85 2.22 -7.86 1.99
CA PRO A 85 3.29 -7.56 2.94
C PRO A 85 4.62 -8.17 2.51
N ILE A 86 5.72 -7.49 2.80
CA ILE A 86 7.07 -8.03 2.68
C ILE A 86 7.29 -9.03 3.81
N ALA A 87 7.83 -10.21 3.49
CA ALA A 87 8.18 -11.22 4.47
C ALA A 87 9.29 -10.69 5.41
N ALA A 88 9.09 -10.87 6.72
CA ALA A 88 10.05 -10.51 7.76
C ALA A 88 11.17 -11.55 7.88
#